data_AF-A0A967I7X8-F1
#
_entry.id   AF-A0A967I7X8-F1
#
_cell.length_a   1.000
_cell.length_b   1.000
_cell.length_c   1.000
_cell.angle_alpha   90.00
_cell.angle_beta   90.00
_cell.angle_gamma   90.00
#
_symmetry.space_group_name_H-M   'P 1'
#
loop_
_entity.id
_entity.type
_entity.pdbx_description
1 polymer ?
#
loop_
_entity_poly.entity_id
_entity_poly.type
_entity_poly.pdbx_seq_one_letter_code
_entity_poly.pdbx_strand_id
1 'polypeptide(L)'
;GPDQFSSVTFANDINPDPVWELPADEMTTRYKLSFFARPLSEKKLKLRGWYQYQHSNDPAYGSSIEDGHAAFLGAEWHPSMRWGIGVNARADFDKNRDSLIVLDDGNTNTRYFRDRDSEKQNLTAMLWANPTETFSFGAYYGYLRTRIEQDLLFGTQVSGGFVLPANDTEYSQWVQTATANFNWALLRKLTLRGKGRYIRSHADYDPEFLDTTLDYNGFIATATSEGLRELSKIDIRQFGGSAGLDWRPAETWRTSFTYTYDKYDDLDAEIFDGKVETYMVSLAKSW
;
A
#
# COMPACT_ATOMS: atom_id res chain seq x y z
N GLY A 1 17.37 -16.47 -63.63
CA GLY A 1 18.13 -15.82 -62.56
C GLY A 1 17.31 -15.90 -61.31
N PRO A 2 17.75 -16.65 -60.29
CA PRO A 2 16.99 -16.81 -59.06
C PRO A 2 17.47 -15.86 -57.97
N ASP A 3 16.49 -15.21 -57.35
CA ASP A 3 16.36 -14.80 -55.94
C ASP A 3 17.62 -14.83 -55.06
N GLN A 4 18.13 -13.64 -54.72
CA GLN A 4 18.96 -13.43 -53.54
C GLN A 4 18.09 -12.88 -52.41
N PHE A 5 17.53 -13.77 -51.60
CA PHE A 5 17.14 -13.43 -50.23
C PHE A 5 18.39 -13.47 -49.37
N SER A 6 18.96 -12.30 -49.07
CA SER A 6 19.95 -12.16 -48.01
C SER A 6 19.29 -12.47 -46.68
N SER A 7 19.74 -13.54 -46.02
CA SER A 7 19.42 -13.82 -44.63
C SER A 7 19.90 -12.66 -43.77
N VAL A 8 18.98 -11.85 -43.26
CA VAL A 8 19.26 -10.93 -42.16
C VAL A 8 19.44 -11.78 -40.91
N THR A 9 20.69 -12.06 -40.56
CA THR A 9 21.05 -12.59 -39.26
C THR A 9 20.79 -11.48 -38.24
N PHE A 10 19.69 -11.60 -37.48
CA PHE A 10 19.52 -10.78 -36.28
C PHE A 10 20.62 -11.19 -35.31
N ALA A 11 21.61 -10.31 -35.11
CA ALA A 11 22.56 -10.44 -34.03
C ALA A 11 21.79 -10.34 -32.71
N ASN A 12 21.63 -11.46 -32.02
CA ASN A 12 21.11 -11.54 -30.65
C ASN A 12 22.17 -11.08 -29.63
N ASP A 13 22.72 -9.88 -29.82
CA ASP A 13 23.54 -9.22 -28.78
C ASP A 13 22.85 -7.88 -28.45
N ILE A 14 21.67 -7.99 -27.83
CA ILE A 14 21.21 -6.90 -26.97
C ILE A 14 22.04 -7.06 -25.70
N ASN A 15 23.19 -6.40 -25.67
CA ASN A 15 23.89 -6.16 -24.42
C ASN A 15 22.88 -5.44 -23.51
N PRO A 16 22.42 -6.04 -22.39
CA PRO A 16 21.50 -5.35 -21.49
C PRO A 16 22.15 -4.01 -21.15
N ASP A 17 21.36 -2.95 -21.28
CA ASP A 17 21.82 -1.59 -21.01
C ASP A 17 22.52 -1.58 -19.64
N PRO A 18 23.83 -1.24 -19.54
CA PRO A 18 24.57 -1.31 -18.29
C PRO A 18 24.01 -0.37 -17.22
N VAL A 19 23.09 0.52 -17.58
CA VAL A 19 22.41 1.45 -16.68
C VAL A 19 21.23 0.79 -15.95
N TRP A 20 20.63 -0.27 -16.51
CA TRP A 20 19.52 -1.00 -15.89
C TRP A 20 19.93 -2.46 -15.71
N GLU A 21 20.29 -2.82 -14.47
CA GLU A 21 20.57 -4.22 -14.05
C GLU A 21 19.29 -5.07 -14.12
N LEU A 22 18.81 -5.32 -15.33
CA LEU A 22 17.80 -6.32 -15.59
C LEU A 22 18.52 -7.66 -15.83
N PRO A 23 18.26 -8.68 -15.01
CA PRO A 23 18.88 -9.99 -15.14
C PRO A 23 18.53 -10.58 -16.51
N ALA A 24 19.49 -11.25 -17.14
CA ALA A 24 19.25 -11.93 -18.43
C ALA A 24 18.25 -13.07 -18.28
N ASP A 25 18.30 -13.78 -17.14
CA ASP A 25 17.37 -14.83 -16.75
C ASP A 25 17.12 -14.77 -15.23
N GLU A 26 15.86 -14.59 -14.81
CA GLU A 26 15.46 -14.64 -13.41
C GLU A 26 14.63 -15.91 -13.14
N MET A 27 15.07 -16.75 -12.20
CA MET A 27 14.33 -17.94 -11.77
C MET A 27 13.80 -17.76 -10.34
N THR A 28 12.49 -17.55 -10.24
CA THR A 28 11.80 -17.47 -8.94
C THR A 28 11.26 -18.83 -8.50
N THR A 29 11.71 -19.32 -7.34
CA THR A 29 11.17 -20.53 -6.69
C THR A 29 10.21 -20.12 -5.56
N ARG A 30 9.04 -20.77 -5.47
CA ARG A 30 8.03 -20.49 -4.45
C ARG A 30 7.51 -21.76 -3.78
N TYR A 31 7.49 -21.75 -2.45
CA TYR A 31 6.91 -22.81 -1.63
C TYR A 31 5.78 -22.24 -0.80
N LYS A 32 4.59 -22.84 -0.87
CA LYS A 32 3.41 -22.37 -0.12
C LYS A 32 2.76 -23.50 0.64
N LEU A 33 2.68 -23.35 1.95
CA LEU A 33 1.92 -24.22 2.84
C LEU A 33 0.62 -23.53 3.23
N SER A 34 -0.51 -24.22 3.11
CA SER A 34 -1.83 -23.66 3.48
C SER A 34 -2.54 -24.59 4.45
N PHE A 35 -3.30 -24.02 5.38
CA PHE A 35 -4.14 -24.78 6.28
C PHE A 35 -5.55 -24.20 6.34
N PHE A 36 -6.49 -25.08 6.67
CA PHE A 36 -7.90 -24.76 6.81
C PHE A 36 -8.50 -25.64 7.90
N ALA A 37 -9.16 -25.02 8.88
CA ALA A 37 -9.77 -25.73 9.99
C ALA A 37 -11.13 -25.16 10.37
N ARG A 38 -12.00 -26.04 10.88
CA ARG A 38 -13.31 -25.69 11.45
C ARG A 38 -13.49 -26.42 12.78
N PRO A 39 -12.84 -25.96 13.85
CA PRO A 39 -12.69 -26.76 15.08
C PRO A 39 -13.96 -26.82 15.95
N LEU A 40 -14.92 -25.90 15.77
CA LEU A 40 -16.16 -25.89 16.56
C LEU A 40 -17.29 -26.67 15.89
N SER A 41 -18.18 -27.24 16.71
CA SER A 41 -19.45 -27.83 16.27
C SER A 41 -20.28 -26.81 15.48
N GLU A 42 -21.10 -27.32 14.55
CA GLU A 42 -21.90 -26.51 13.63
C GLU A 42 -21.09 -25.57 12.71
N LYS A 43 -19.76 -25.74 12.61
CA LYS A 43 -18.87 -24.95 11.74
C LYS A 43 -18.92 -23.44 12.04
N LYS A 44 -19.21 -23.08 13.30
CA LYS A 44 -19.31 -21.69 13.78
C LYS A 44 -18.00 -20.92 13.72
N LEU A 45 -16.86 -21.62 13.80
CA LEU A 45 -15.53 -21.01 13.67
C LEU A 45 -14.82 -21.59 12.45
N LYS A 46 -14.30 -20.71 11.62
CA LYS A 46 -13.48 -21.04 10.45
C LYS A 46 -12.12 -20.36 10.59
N LEU A 47 -11.08 -21.17 10.55
CA LEU A 47 -9.69 -20.73 10.57
C LEU A 47 -9.07 -21.06 9.21
N ARG A 48 -8.32 -20.12 8.66
CA ARG A 48 -7.56 -20.31 7.42
C ARG A 48 -6.21 -19.62 7.58
N GLY A 49 -5.19 -20.18 6.95
CA GLY A 49 -3.91 -19.50 6.90
C GLY A 49 -3.01 -20.11 5.85
N TRP A 50 -1.94 -19.41 5.55
CA TRP A 50 -0.88 -19.90 4.70
C TRP A 50 0.44 -19.21 5.04
N TYR A 51 1.52 -19.89 4.70
CA TYR A 51 2.87 -19.37 4.72
C TYR A 51 3.49 -19.63 3.36
N GLN A 52 4.18 -18.63 2.82
CA GLN A 52 4.87 -18.68 1.55
C GLN A 52 6.31 -18.24 1.76
N TYR A 53 7.23 -19.04 1.25
CA TYR A 53 8.61 -18.66 1.03
C TYR A 53 8.84 -18.50 -0.47
N GLN A 54 9.56 -17.45 -0.86
CA GLN A 54 9.98 -17.17 -2.22
C GLN A 54 11.48 -16.90 -2.21
N HIS A 55 12.18 -17.44 -3.22
CA HIS A 55 13.57 -17.13 -3.49
C HIS A 55 13.77 -16.83 -4.99
N SER A 56 14.60 -15.85 -5.33
CA SER A 56 15.02 -15.56 -6.70
C SER A 56 16.53 -15.48 -6.78
N ASN A 57 17.11 -16.11 -7.80
CA ASN A 57 18.56 -16.29 -7.93
C ASN A 57 19.31 -15.09 -8.53
N ASP A 58 18.62 -14.25 -9.30
CA ASP A 58 19.19 -13.04 -9.92
C ASP A 58 18.10 -11.95 -9.96
N PRO A 59 17.75 -11.36 -8.80
CA PRO A 59 16.64 -10.43 -8.70
C PRO A 59 17.03 -9.04 -9.22
N ALA A 60 16.21 -8.48 -10.12
CA ALA A 60 16.33 -7.06 -10.48
C ALA A 60 16.10 -6.17 -9.24
N TYR A 61 17.07 -5.33 -8.89
CA TYR A 61 17.00 -4.48 -7.70
C TYR A 61 15.77 -3.55 -7.73
N GLY A 62 15.00 -3.55 -6.65
CA GLY A 62 13.78 -2.75 -6.50
C GLY A 62 12.56 -3.24 -7.30
N SER A 63 12.73 -4.23 -8.20
CA SER A 63 11.64 -4.76 -9.04
C SER A 63 11.28 -6.21 -8.68
N SER A 64 12.29 -7.01 -8.32
CA SER A 64 12.15 -8.42 -7.95
C SER A 64 12.64 -8.66 -6.51
N ILE A 65 12.22 -9.76 -5.90
CA ILE A 65 12.54 -10.10 -4.49
C ILE A 65 13.54 -11.24 -4.49
N GLU A 66 14.66 -11.07 -3.80
CA GLU A 66 15.65 -12.13 -3.58
C GLU A 66 15.12 -13.18 -2.62
N ASP A 67 14.77 -12.78 -1.40
CA ASP A 67 14.20 -13.66 -0.38
C ASP A 67 12.95 -13.02 0.21
N GLY A 68 11.84 -13.76 0.14
CA GLY A 68 10.52 -13.28 0.54
C GLY A 68 9.80 -14.26 1.46
N HIS A 69 9.33 -13.78 2.60
CA HIS A 69 8.48 -14.52 3.52
C HIS A 69 7.13 -13.83 3.63
N ALA A 70 6.06 -14.56 3.34
CA ALA A 70 4.71 -14.05 3.49
C ALA A 70 3.86 -15.00 4.34
N ALA A 71 3.14 -14.47 5.31
CA ALA A 71 2.26 -15.23 6.19
C ALA A 71 0.87 -14.59 6.24
N PHE A 72 -0.15 -15.41 6.29
CA PHE A 72 -1.54 -15.00 6.43
C PHE A 72 -2.26 -15.88 7.44
N LEU A 73 -3.06 -15.25 8.28
CA LEU A 73 -3.95 -15.89 9.23
C LEU A 73 -5.32 -15.21 9.20
N GLY A 74 -6.38 -15.99 9.11
CA GLY A 74 -7.76 -15.52 9.13
C GLY A 74 -8.61 -16.37 10.05
N ALA A 75 -9.43 -15.71 10.87
CA ALA A 75 -10.41 -16.32 11.75
C ALA A 75 -11.78 -15.67 11.53
N GLU A 76 -12.80 -16.48 11.30
CA GLU A 76 -14.20 -16.05 11.13
C GLU A 76 -15.06 -16.81 12.14
N TRP A 77 -15.74 -16.10 13.02
CA TRP A 77 -16.63 -16.66 14.03
C TRP A 77 -18.07 -16.17 13.82
N HIS A 78 -18.96 -17.13 13.58
CA HIS A 78 -20.39 -16.96 13.34
C HIS A 78 -21.18 -17.82 14.33
N PRO A 79 -21.30 -17.40 15.60
CA PRO A 79 -22.02 -18.17 16.61
C PRO A 79 -23.52 -18.25 16.35
N SER A 80 -24.07 -17.32 15.56
CA SER A 80 -25.47 -17.30 15.14
C SER A 80 -25.61 -16.75 13.71
N MET A 81 -26.80 -16.87 13.13
CA MET A 81 -27.13 -16.21 11.85
C MET A 81 -27.32 -14.69 11.99
N ARG A 82 -27.38 -14.16 13.22
CA ARG A 82 -27.65 -12.74 13.49
C ARG A 82 -26.41 -11.91 13.67
N TRP A 83 -25.24 -12.50 13.90
CA TRP A 83 -24.00 -11.74 13.99
C TRP A 83 -22.78 -12.60 13.76
N GLY A 84 -21.68 -11.96 13.40
CA GLY A 84 -20.39 -12.61 13.30
C GLY A 84 -19.26 -11.61 13.31
N ILE A 85 -18.08 -12.12 13.64
CA ILE A 85 -16.83 -11.38 13.67
C ILE A 85 -15.80 -12.09 12.80
N GLY A 86 -14.96 -11.32 12.12
CA GLY A 86 -13.84 -11.83 11.34
C GLY A 86 -12.59 -11.02 11.62
N VAL A 87 -11.44 -11.68 11.68
CA VAL A 87 -10.14 -11.04 11.80
C VAL A 87 -9.22 -11.69 10.76
N ASN A 88 -8.48 -10.89 10.01
CA ASN A 88 -7.40 -11.39 9.16
C ASN A 88 -6.14 -10.57 9.39
N ALA A 89 -5.00 -11.25 9.45
CA ALA A 89 -3.67 -10.66 9.53
C ALA A 89 -2.82 -11.21 8.38
N ARG A 90 -2.01 -10.35 7.77
CA ARG A 90 -0.99 -10.69 6.79
C ARG A 90 0.30 -9.93 7.12
N ALA A 91 1.43 -10.61 6.95
CA ALA A 91 2.74 -9.98 7.00
C ALA A 91 3.57 -10.48 5.82
N ASP A 92 4.30 -9.57 5.19
CA ASP A 92 5.25 -9.84 4.10
C ASP A 92 6.59 -9.23 4.51
N PHE A 93 7.68 -9.99 4.37
CA PHE A 93 9.05 -9.61 4.68
C PHE A 93 9.90 -9.97 3.47
N ASP A 94 10.37 -8.96 2.76
CA ASP A 94 11.11 -9.10 1.52
C ASP A 94 12.52 -8.53 1.71
N LYS A 95 13.51 -9.18 1.10
CA LYS A 95 14.91 -8.76 1.12
C LYS A 95 15.49 -8.77 -0.28
N ASN A 96 16.40 -7.84 -0.52
CA ASN A 96 17.33 -7.80 -1.65
C ASN A 96 18.67 -7.35 -1.11
N ARG A 97 19.73 -8.11 -1.35
CA ARG A 97 21.07 -7.84 -0.87
C ARG A 97 22.03 -7.65 -2.03
N ASP A 98 23.13 -6.96 -1.73
CA ASP A 98 24.34 -6.92 -2.54
C ASP A 98 24.13 -6.43 -3.99
N SER A 99 23.09 -5.62 -4.27
CA SER A 99 22.96 -4.97 -5.59
C SER A 99 24.09 -3.97 -5.76
N LEU A 100 24.78 -4.04 -6.89
CA LEU A 100 25.93 -3.20 -7.17
C LEU A 100 25.53 -2.06 -8.09
N ILE A 101 25.89 -0.83 -7.76
CA ILE A 101 26.01 0.23 -8.76
C ILE A 101 27.49 0.54 -8.94
N VAL A 102 27.91 0.56 -10.20
CA VAL A 102 29.22 1.07 -10.60
C VAL A 102 29.05 2.47 -11.19
N LEU A 103 29.73 3.42 -10.57
CA LEU A 103 29.70 4.83 -10.90
C LEU A 103 31.08 5.23 -11.43
N ASP A 104 31.19 5.49 -12.73
CA ASP A 104 32.42 5.91 -13.42
C ASP A 104 32.59 7.44 -13.36
N ASP A 105 33.63 7.93 -12.67
CA ASP A 105 33.95 9.36 -12.60
C ASP A 105 34.93 9.83 -13.71
N GLY A 106 35.25 8.96 -14.67
CA GLY A 106 36.22 9.22 -15.73
C GLY A 106 37.68 8.94 -15.34
N ASN A 107 37.98 8.68 -14.06
CA ASN A 107 39.29 8.28 -13.54
C ASN A 107 39.23 6.96 -12.75
N THR A 108 38.15 6.69 -12.04
CA THR A 108 37.92 5.52 -11.20
C THR A 108 36.46 5.05 -11.25
N ASN A 109 36.30 3.73 -11.21
CA ASN A 109 34.99 3.10 -11.05
C ASN A 109 34.71 2.92 -9.56
N THR A 110 33.88 3.79 -8.98
CA THR A 110 33.44 3.64 -7.59
C THR A 110 32.28 2.67 -7.52
N ARG A 111 32.33 1.75 -6.55
CA ARG A 111 31.34 0.69 -6.37
C ARG A 111 30.52 0.96 -5.12
N TYR A 112 29.20 0.93 -5.27
CA TYR A 112 28.24 1.09 -4.18
C TYR A 112 27.37 -0.15 -4.10
N PHE A 113 27.43 -0.85 -2.98
CA PHE A 113 26.50 -1.93 -2.69
C PHE A 113 25.22 -1.33 -2.11
N ARG A 114 24.09 -1.95 -2.43
CA ARG A 114 22.79 -1.52 -1.95
C ARG A 114 21.97 -2.70 -1.50
N ASP A 115 21.51 -2.58 -0.27
CA ASP A 115 20.54 -3.48 0.32
C ASP A 115 19.15 -2.83 0.32
N ARG A 116 18.13 -3.68 0.41
CA ARG A 116 16.75 -3.28 0.56
C ARG A 116 15.97 -4.33 1.33
N ASP A 117 15.48 -3.95 2.50
CA ASP A 117 14.52 -4.72 3.29
C ASP A 117 13.14 -4.05 3.22
N SER A 118 12.07 -4.83 3.08
CA SER A 118 10.70 -4.33 3.00
C SER A 118 9.78 -5.19 3.86
N GLU A 119 9.14 -4.55 4.83
CA GLU A 119 8.11 -5.16 5.68
C GLU A 119 6.74 -4.56 5.39
N LYS A 120 5.74 -5.40 5.16
CA LYS A 120 4.35 -4.99 4.99
C LYS A 120 3.47 -5.78 5.93
N GLN A 121 2.61 -5.08 6.66
CA GLN A 121 1.68 -5.69 7.62
C GLN A 121 0.28 -5.19 7.35
N ASN A 122 -0.69 -6.10 7.36
CA ASN A 122 -2.10 -5.79 7.15
C ASN A 122 -2.93 -6.55 8.17
N LEU A 123 -3.70 -5.82 8.98
CA LEU A 123 -4.67 -6.36 9.92
C LEU A 123 -6.05 -5.81 9.57
N THR A 124 -7.03 -6.69 9.45
CA THR A 124 -8.43 -6.33 9.25
C THR A 124 -9.28 -7.03 10.29
N ALA A 125 -10.21 -6.30 10.88
CA ALA A 125 -11.25 -6.83 11.75
C ALA A 125 -12.60 -6.34 11.25
N MET A 126 -13.58 -7.24 11.23
CA MET A 126 -14.94 -6.96 10.80
C MET A 126 -15.94 -7.53 11.80
N LEU A 127 -16.98 -6.77 12.08
CA LEU A 127 -18.14 -7.18 12.85
C LEU A 127 -19.38 -6.89 12.01
N TRP A 128 -20.30 -7.83 11.92
CA TRP A 128 -21.62 -7.60 11.35
C TRP A 128 -22.68 -8.12 12.31
N ALA A 129 -23.82 -7.43 12.35
CA ALA A 129 -24.95 -7.79 13.18
C ALA A 129 -26.27 -7.41 12.51
N ASN A 130 -27.22 -8.32 12.53
CA ASN A 130 -28.61 -8.19 12.10
C ASN A 130 -29.50 -8.51 13.32
N PRO A 131 -29.58 -7.63 14.33
CA PRO A 131 -30.36 -7.89 15.54
C PRO A 131 -31.86 -8.07 15.25
N THR A 132 -32.36 -7.41 14.20
CA THR A 132 -33.75 -7.53 13.71
C THR A 132 -33.74 -7.73 12.19
N GLU A 133 -34.89 -8.08 11.61
CA GLU A 133 -35.05 -8.18 10.15
C GLU A 133 -34.99 -6.80 9.45
N THR A 134 -35.16 -5.73 10.22
CA THR A 134 -35.22 -4.35 9.70
C THR A 134 -33.95 -3.56 9.95
N PHE A 135 -33.05 -4.04 10.81
CA PHE A 135 -31.83 -3.32 11.18
C PHE A 135 -30.60 -4.20 10.97
N SER A 136 -29.63 -3.67 10.23
CA SER A 136 -28.30 -4.23 10.10
C SER A 136 -27.23 -3.21 10.47
N PHE A 137 -26.13 -3.72 11.00
CA PHE A 137 -24.98 -2.97 11.46
C PHE A 137 -23.70 -3.66 11.01
N GLY A 138 -22.71 -2.87 10.64
CA GLY A 138 -21.37 -3.33 10.32
C GLY A 138 -20.32 -2.41 10.92
N ALA A 139 -19.28 -2.98 11.50
CA ALA A 139 -18.07 -2.26 11.88
C ALA A 139 -16.86 -2.92 11.24
N TYR A 140 -15.90 -2.10 10.85
CA TYR A 140 -14.66 -2.50 10.20
C TYR A 140 -13.50 -1.71 10.79
N TYR A 141 -12.40 -2.39 11.05
CA TYR A 141 -11.13 -1.79 11.39
C TYR A 141 -10.06 -2.37 10.47
N GLY A 142 -9.28 -1.50 9.84
CA GLY A 142 -8.13 -1.85 9.01
C GLY A 142 -6.88 -1.16 9.53
N TYR A 143 -5.78 -1.88 9.59
CA TYR A 143 -4.45 -1.35 9.87
C TYR A 143 -3.49 -1.84 8.80
N LEU A 144 -2.79 -0.91 8.19
CA LEU A 144 -1.75 -1.15 7.19
C LEU A 144 -0.47 -0.52 7.72
N ARG A 145 0.65 -1.24 7.66
CA ARG A 145 1.98 -0.72 7.92
C ARG A 145 2.90 -1.14 6.81
N THR A 146 3.75 -0.24 6.36
CA THR A 146 4.84 -0.51 5.44
C THR A 146 6.09 0.11 6.03
N ARG A 147 7.19 -0.64 6.05
CA ARG A 147 8.52 -0.17 6.41
C ARG A 147 9.47 -0.63 5.30
N ILE A 148 10.26 0.28 4.77
CA ILE A 148 11.29 -0.03 3.78
C ILE A 148 12.58 0.57 4.32
N GLU A 149 13.62 -0.23 4.39
CA GLU A 149 14.97 0.20 4.76
C GLU A 149 15.85 -0.08 3.54
N GLN A 150 16.47 0.96 2.99
CA GLN A 150 17.12 0.86 1.69
C GLN A 150 18.34 1.76 1.59
N ASP A 151 19.40 1.25 0.97
CA ASP A 151 20.56 2.07 0.61
C ASP A 151 20.26 2.90 -0.65
N LEU A 152 20.43 4.21 -0.53
CA LEU A 152 20.19 5.17 -1.59
C LEU A 152 21.45 5.95 -1.93
N LEU A 153 21.52 6.40 -3.18
CA LEU A 153 22.57 7.29 -3.66
C LEU A 153 21.90 8.55 -4.18
N PHE A 154 22.23 9.69 -3.59
CA PHE A 154 21.75 10.99 -4.07
C PHE A 154 22.82 11.71 -4.88
N GLY A 155 22.38 12.51 -5.85
CA GLY A 155 23.26 13.32 -6.68
C GLY A 155 23.44 12.76 -8.09
N THR A 156 24.47 13.25 -8.77
CA THR A 156 24.79 12.93 -10.16
C THR A 156 26.30 12.98 -10.35
N GLN A 157 26.84 12.14 -11.21
CA GLN A 157 28.29 12.01 -11.43
C GLN A 157 28.76 12.60 -12.77
N VAL A 158 27.96 13.47 -13.40
CA VAL A 158 28.41 14.13 -14.63
C VAL A 158 29.41 15.23 -14.28
N SER A 159 30.66 15.08 -14.74
CA SER A 159 31.82 16.00 -14.64
C SER A 159 31.69 17.12 -13.59
N GLY A 160 32.23 16.89 -12.39
CA GLY A 160 32.10 17.79 -11.24
C GLY A 160 30.88 17.52 -10.35
N GLY A 161 30.18 16.42 -10.60
CA GLY A 161 29.05 15.97 -9.81
C GLY A 161 29.45 15.30 -8.48
N PHE A 162 28.48 15.15 -7.58
CA PHE A 162 28.64 14.55 -6.26
C PHE A 162 27.74 13.34 -6.10
N VAL A 163 28.15 12.40 -5.25
CA VAL A 163 27.37 11.23 -4.85
C VAL A 163 27.33 11.22 -3.32
N LEU A 164 26.12 11.19 -2.77
CA LEU A 164 25.86 11.11 -1.34
C LEU A 164 25.27 9.73 -1.05
N PRO A 165 26.06 8.79 -0.53
CA PRO A 165 25.51 7.52 -0.04
C PRO A 165 24.73 7.76 1.24
N ALA A 166 23.48 7.32 1.23
CA ALA A 166 22.59 7.27 2.38
C ALA A 166 22.24 5.81 2.63
N ASN A 167 23.02 5.19 3.50
CA ASN A 167 22.79 3.80 3.88
C ASN A 167 21.61 3.73 4.85
N ASP A 168 20.89 2.60 4.83
CA ASP A 168 19.80 2.34 5.76
C ASP A 168 18.68 3.41 5.76
N THR A 169 18.44 4.05 4.61
CA THR A 169 17.37 5.06 4.49
C THR A 169 16.02 4.43 4.81
N GLU A 170 15.34 4.94 5.85
CA GLU A 170 14.06 4.40 6.29
C GLU A 170 12.88 5.17 5.67
N TYR A 171 11.94 4.42 5.10
CA TYR A 171 10.59 4.88 4.82
C TYR A 171 9.60 4.08 5.68
N SER A 172 8.82 4.77 6.50
CA SER A 172 7.78 4.16 7.32
C SER A 172 6.44 4.81 7.01
N GLN A 173 5.42 3.98 6.85
CA GLN A 173 4.05 4.42 6.66
C GLN A 173 3.10 3.51 7.43
N TRP A 174 2.11 4.11 8.07
CA TRP A 174 0.98 3.35 8.61
C TRP A 174 -0.34 4.07 8.40
N VAL A 175 -1.40 3.29 8.22
CA VAL A 175 -2.77 3.76 8.03
C VAL A 175 -3.71 2.93 8.89
N GLN A 176 -4.51 3.60 9.70
CA GLN A 176 -5.61 3.04 10.47
C GLN A 176 -6.92 3.55 9.87
N THR A 177 -7.86 2.64 9.62
CA THR A 177 -9.20 2.99 9.13
C THR A 177 -10.23 2.30 10.01
N ALA A 178 -11.04 3.08 10.72
CA ALA A 178 -12.23 2.61 11.40
C ALA A 178 -13.47 3.04 10.61
N THR A 179 -14.41 2.13 10.39
CA THR A 179 -15.67 2.43 9.72
C THR A 179 -16.81 1.72 10.42
N ALA A 180 -17.90 2.43 10.67
CA ALA A 180 -19.15 1.86 11.14
C ALA A 180 -20.27 2.22 10.17
N ASN A 181 -21.19 1.31 9.93
CA ASN A 181 -22.35 1.54 9.09
C ASN A 181 -23.58 0.86 9.66
N PHE A 182 -24.74 1.41 9.35
CA PHE A 182 -26.02 0.81 9.67
C PHE A 182 -27.02 1.02 8.54
N ASN A 183 -27.99 0.13 8.48
CA ASN A 183 -29.13 0.21 7.60
C ASN A 183 -30.39 -0.14 8.41
N TRP A 184 -31.39 0.73 8.36
CA TRP A 184 -32.62 0.61 9.14
C TRP A 184 -33.86 0.83 8.26
N ALA A 185 -34.59 -0.24 7.98
CA ALA A 185 -35.93 -0.20 7.39
C ALA A 185 -36.95 0.25 8.45
N LEU A 186 -37.13 1.57 8.60
CA LEU A 186 -38.12 2.18 9.48
C LEU A 186 -39.55 1.73 9.11
N LEU A 187 -39.82 1.64 7.81
CA LEU A 187 -41.07 1.13 7.23
C LEU A 187 -40.72 0.26 6.01
N ARG A 188 -41.67 -0.55 5.52
CA ARG A 188 -41.48 -1.37 4.30
C ARG A 188 -41.03 -0.55 3.06
N LYS A 189 -41.32 0.75 3.06
CA LYS A 189 -41.04 1.69 1.97
C LYS A 189 -40.01 2.77 2.34
N LEU A 190 -39.45 2.75 3.55
CA LEU A 190 -38.57 3.81 4.05
C LEU A 190 -37.36 3.20 4.75
N THR A 191 -36.17 3.49 4.23
CA THR A 191 -34.91 2.95 4.73
C THR A 191 -33.93 4.08 5.03
N LEU A 192 -33.44 4.11 6.25
CA LEU A 192 -32.37 5.00 6.69
C LEU A 192 -31.03 4.27 6.60
N ARG A 193 -30.00 4.95 6.11
CA ARG A 193 -28.63 4.43 6.03
C ARG A 193 -27.69 5.44 6.66
N GLY A 194 -26.72 4.94 7.41
CA GLY A 194 -25.64 5.77 7.95
C GLY A 194 -24.29 5.08 7.83
N LYS A 195 -23.24 5.87 7.61
CA LYS A 195 -21.85 5.42 7.63
C LYS A 195 -21.01 6.49 8.32
N GLY A 196 -20.14 6.08 9.23
CA GLY A 196 -19.07 6.91 9.78
C GLY A 196 -17.72 6.28 9.44
N ARG A 197 -16.72 7.10 9.17
CA ARG A 197 -15.33 6.69 8.97
C ARG A 197 -14.38 7.61 9.72
N TYR A 198 -13.32 7.02 10.22
CA TYR A 198 -12.18 7.70 10.80
C TYR A 198 -10.92 7.07 10.24
N ILE A 199 -10.06 7.88 9.64
CA ILE A 199 -8.78 7.44 9.08
C ILE A 199 -7.70 8.25 9.78
N ARG A 200 -6.64 7.56 10.21
CA ARG A 200 -5.40 8.19 10.64
C ARG A 200 -4.28 7.57 9.85
N SER A 201 -3.45 8.41 9.23
CA SER A 201 -2.30 7.95 8.48
C SER A 201 -1.09 8.76 8.84
N HIS A 202 0.06 8.09 8.87
CA HIS A 202 1.34 8.71 9.08
C HIS A 202 2.33 8.15 8.06
N ALA A 203 3.20 9.01 7.55
CA ALA A 203 4.35 8.60 6.76
C ALA A 203 5.55 9.48 7.14
N ASP A 204 6.73 8.89 7.16
CA ASP A 204 8.00 9.58 7.33
C ASP A 204 9.08 8.92 6.46
N TYR A 205 10.03 9.75 6.01
CA TYR A 205 11.17 9.35 5.20
C TYR A 205 12.44 9.96 5.80
N ASP A 206 13.37 9.11 6.22
CA ASP A 206 14.55 9.47 7.00
C ASP A 206 15.84 9.07 6.27
N PRO A 207 16.28 9.86 5.27
CA PRO A 207 17.54 9.61 4.57
C PRO A 207 18.70 10.15 5.41
N GLU A 208 19.44 9.27 6.09
CA GLU A 208 20.66 9.67 6.81
C GLU A 208 21.89 9.57 5.90
N PHE A 209 22.52 10.71 5.59
CA PHE A 209 23.81 10.77 4.91
C PHE A 209 24.75 11.74 5.60
N LEU A 210 26.06 11.52 5.45
CA LEU A 210 27.08 12.36 6.07
C LEU A 210 27.08 13.78 5.48
N ASP A 211 27.23 14.76 6.37
CA ASP A 211 27.41 16.16 5.98
C ASP A 211 28.57 16.28 5.00
N THR A 212 28.25 16.70 3.77
CA THR A 212 29.22 16.77 2.69
C THR A 212 29.23 18.17 2.10
N THR A 213 30.42 18.75 2.00
CA THR A 213 30.60 20.02 1.31
C THR A 213 30.64 19.76 -0.19
N LEU A 214 29.66 20.30 -0.90
CA LEU A 214 29.49 20.22 -2.33
C LEU A 214 30.04 21.49 -2.97
N ASP A 215 30.90 21.33 -3.97
CA ASP A 215 31.27 22.42 -4.88
C ASP A 215 30.55 22.19 -6.21
N TYR A 216 29.52 23.00 -6.47
CA TYR A 216 28.80 22.97 -7.72
C TYR A 216 29.10 24.24 -8.52
N ASN A 217 29.97 24.14 -9.52
CA ASN A 217 30.36 25.27 -10.39
C ASN A 217 30.89 26.50 -9.60
N GLY A 218 31.65 26.29 -8.53
CA GLY A 218 32.19 27.36 -7.68
C GLY A 218 31.25 27.83 -6.57
N PHE A 219 30.06 27.24 -6.46
CA PHE A 219 29.17 27.42 -5.32
C PHE A 219 29.41 26.33 -4.29
N ILE A 220 29.95 26.73 -3.14
CA ILE A 220 30.17 25.84 -2.00
C ILE A 220 28.89 25.82 -1.17
N ALA A 221 28.27 24.64 -1.05
CA ALA A 221 27.13 24.40 -0.20
C ALA A 221 27.37 23.15 0.64
N THR A 222 26.83 23.09 1.86
CA THR A 222 26.85 21.88 2.68
C THR A 222 25.53 21.16 2.49
N ALA A 223 25.58 19.93 1.97
CA ALA A 223 24.45 19.02 2.00
C ALA A 223 24.43 18.31 3.34
N THR A 224 23.28 18.37 4.02
CA THR A 224 23.01 17.68 5.28
C THR A 224 21.65 17.01 5.21
N SER A 225 21.50 15.89 5.90
CA SER A 225 20.20 15.23 6.09
C SER A 225 19.37 15.85 7.22
N GLU A 226 19.94 16.80 7.97
CA GLU A 226 19.27 17.44 9.10
C GLU A 226 17.92 18.05 8.67
N GLY A 227 16.85 17.64 9.36
CA GLY A 227 15.49 18.12 9.12
C GLY A 227 14.76 17.49 7.94
N LEU A 228 15.39 16.64 7.11
CA LEU A 228 14.71 15.98 5.98
C LEU A 228 13.56 15.08 6.43
N ARG A 229 13.71 14.40 7.58
CA ARG A 229 12.65 13.62 8.20
C ARG A 229 11.43 14.46 8.57
N GLU A 230 11.65 15.62 9.20
CA GLU A 230 10.55 16.50 9.62
C GLU A 230 9.87 17.13 8.41
N LEU A 231 10.63 17.46 7.36
CA LEU A 231 10.09 17.98 6.10
C LEU A 231 9.28 16.96 5.30
N SER A 232 9.62 15.67 5.40
CA SER A 232 8.95 14.59 4.67
C SER A 232 7.75 14.00 5.42
N LYS A 233 7.61 14.34 6.70
CA LYS A 233 6.59 13.82 7.60
C LYS A 233 5.20 14.26 7.15
N ILE A 234 4.27 13.31 7.18
CA ILE A 234 2.85 13.52 6.92
C ILE A 234 2.08 12.83 8.05
N ASP A 235 1.26 13.55 8.82
CA ASP A 235 0.28 12.97 9.76
C ASP A 235 -1.11 13.53 9.46
N ILE A 236 -1.94 12.71 8.83
CA ILE A 236 -3.28 13.10 8.39
C ILE A 236 -4.33 12.39 9.25
N ARG A 237 -5.32 13.16 9.67
CA ARG A 237 -6.57 12.69 10.25
C ARG A 237 -7.72 13.03 9.32
N GLN A 238 -8.51 12.02 8.97
CA GLN A 238 -9.73 12.22 8.21
C GLN A 238 -10.92 11.72 9.01
N PHE A 239 -11.92 12.58 9.19
CA PHE A 239 -13.22 12.19 9.72
C PHE A 239 -14.27 12.36 8.62
N GLY A 240 -15.08 11.33 8.42
CA GLY A 240 -16.08 11.32 7.38
C GLY A 240 -17.36 10.65 7.79
N GLY A 241 -18.47 11.09 7.23
CA GLY A 241 -19.77 10.49 7.48
C GLY A 241 -20.70 10.62 6.29
N SER A 242 -21.66 9.72 6.22
CA SER A 242 -22.80 9.87 5.33
C SER A 242 -24.08 9.42 5.99
N ALA A 243 -25.15 10.12 5.66
CA ALA A 243 -26.52 9.78 6.03
C ALA A 243 -27.35 9.76 4.77
N GLY A 244 -28.21 8.75 4.62
CA GLY A 244 -29.06 8.65 3.45
C GLY A 244 -30.43 8.07 3.77
N LEU A 245 -31.42 8.47 2.99
CA LEU A 245 -32.80 8.04 3.08
C LEU A 245 -33.22 7.49 1.73
N ASP A 246 -33.65 6.23 1.67
CA ASP A 246 -34.33 5.66 0.52
C ASP A 246 -35.82 5.57 0.80
N TRP A 247 -36.63 6.09 -0.12
CA TRP A 247 -38.08 6.10 -0.01
C TRP A 247 -38.73 5.56 -1.29
N ARG A 248 -39.72 4.69 -1.13
CA ARG A 248 -40.53 4.12 -2.21
C ARG A 248 -41.99 4.52 -2.04
N PRO A 249 -42.40 5.75 -2.44
CA PRO A 249 -43.77 6.21 -2.23
C PRO A 249 -44.79 5.29 -2.92
N ALA A 250 -44.49 4.88 -4.15
CA ALA A 250 -45.26 3.92 -4.94
C ALA A 250 -44.33 2.80 -5.46
N GLU A 251 -44.92 1.70 -5.94
CA GLU A 251 -44.14 0.53 -6.42
C GLU A 251 -43.20 0.87 -7.57
N THR A 252 -43.62 1.81 -8.42
CA THR A 252 -42.85 2.27 -9.58
C THR A 252 -41.88 3.39 -9.26
N TRP A 253 -41.93 4.02 -8.09
CA TRP A 253 -41.11 5.18 -7.74
C TRP A 253 -40.08 4.85 -6.67
N ARG A 254 -38.85 5.34 -6.88
CA ARG A 254 -37.77 5.29 -5.90
C ARG A 254 -37.14 6.67 -5.79
N THR A 255 -37.06 7.18 -4.58
CA THR A 255 -36.37 8.42 -4.26
C THR A 255 -35.24 8.10 -3.28
N SER A 256 -34.05 8.65 -3.50
CA SER A 256 -32.99 8.60 -2.50
C SER A 256 -32.41 9.99 -2.27
N PHE A 257 -32.10 10.25 -1.00
CA PHE A 257 -31.36 11.42 -0.56
C PHE A 257 -30.11 10.94 0.16
N THR A 258 -28.97 11.53 -0.14
CA THR A 258 -27.70 11.23 0.53
C THR A 258 -26.98 12.53 0.83
N TYR A 259 -26.55 12.68 2.08
CA TYR A 259 -25.63 13.69 2.53
C TYR A 259 -24.31 13.04 2.92
N THR A 260 -23.19 13.62 2.48
CA THR A 260 -21.84 13.20 2.89
C THR A 260 -21.08 14.41 3.41
N TYR A 261 -20.30 14.18 4.46
CA TYR A 261 -19.40 15.16 5.07
C TYR A 261 -18.03 14.52 5.23
N ASP A 262 -16.99 15.22 4.82
CA ASP A 262 -15.60 14.79 4.97
C ASP A 262 -14.74 15.95 5.43
N LYS A 263 -13.95 15.73 6.48
CA LYS A 263 -12.98 16.67 7.04
C LYS A 263 -11.60 16.04 7.00
N TYR A 264 -10.62 16.80 6.53
CA TYR A 264 -9.21 16.47 6.44
C TYR A 264 -8.48 17.47 7.34
N ASP A 265 -7.68 16.94 8.27
CA ASP A 265 -6.80 17.71 9.15
C ASP A 265 -5.39 17.11 9.04
N ASP A 266 -4.41 17.89 8.63
CA ASP A 266 -2.98 17.57 8.71
C ASP A 266 -2.40 18.22 9.97
N LEU A 267 -1.74 17.42 10.81
CA LEU A 267 -1.27 17.85 12.12
C LEU A 267 0.04 18.66 12.06
N ASP A 268 0.80 18.49 10.98
CA ASP A 268 2.15 19.06 10.86
C ASP A 268 2.17 20.23 9.86
N ALA A 269 1.29 20.23 8.86
CA ALA A 269 1.16 21.33 7.90
C ALA A 269 -0.29 21.64 7.52
N GLU A 270 -0.72 22.91 7.57
CA GLU A 270 -2.09 23.33 7.22
C GLU A 270 -2.43 23.20 5.72
N ILE A 271 -1.52 22.68 4.89
CA ILE A 271 -1.64 22.65 3.43
C ILE A 271 -2.73 21.69 2.92
N PHE A 272 -3.09 20.68 3.70
CA PHE A 272 -4.11 19.68 3.35
C PHE A 272 -5.41 19.79 4.16
N ASP A 273 -5.55 20.84 4.96
CA ASP A 273 -6.75 21.07 5.76
C ASP A 273 -7.94 21.44 4.88
N GLY A 274 -9.07 20.75 5.09
CA GLY A 274 -10.23 20.97 4.24
C GLY A 274 -11.48 20.25 4.69
N LYS A 275 -12.62 20.74 4.20
CA LYS A 275 -13.92 20.09 4.38
C LYS A 275 -14.68 20.02 3.06
N VAL A 276 -15.35 18.90 2.85
CA VAL A 276 -16.19 18.64 1.68
C VAL A 276 -17.56 18.19 2.15
N GLU A 277 -18.57 18.89 1.65
CA GLU A 277 -19.98 18.58 1.89
C GLU A 277 -20.62 18.27 0.53
N THR A 278 -21.39 17.18 0.46
CA THR A 278 -22.10 16.82 -0.78
C THR A 278 -23.51 16.39 -0.48
N TYR A 279 -24.43 16.88 -1.29
CA TYR A 279 -25.86 16.56 -1.24
C TYR A 279 -26.25 15.94 -2.57
N MET A 280 -26.87 14.77 -2.53
CA MET A 280 -27.32 14.07 -3.73
C MET A 280 -28.78 13.65 -3.57
N VAL A 281 -29.59 13.97 -4.58
CA VAL A 281 -30.98 13.52 -4.71
C VAL A 281 -31.07 12.68 -5.97
N SER A 282 -31.67 11.49 -5.88
CA SER A 282 -31.97 10.64 -7.04
C SER A 282 -33.44 10.28 -7.05
N LEU A 283 -34.03 10.30 -8.24
CA LEU A 283 -35.43 9.95 -8.48
C LEU A 283 -35.48 9.00 -9.68
N ALA A 284 -36.07 7.83 -9.48
CA ALA A 284 -36.22 6.81 -10.51
C ALA A 284 -37.67 6.34 -10.59
N LYS A 285 -38.15 6.15 -11.83
CA LYS A 285 -39.46 5.58 -12.14
C LYS A 285 -39.31 4.38 -13.06
N SER A 286 -39.86 3.22 -12.69
CA SER A 286 -39.98 2.06 -13.58
C SER A 286 -41.28 2.16 -14.39
N TRP A 287 -41.20 1.80 -15.68
CA TRP A 287 -42.30 1.85 -16.64
C TRP A 287 -42.82 0.45 -16.96
#